data_AF-A0AAW0S7K9-F1
#
_entry.id   AF-A0AAW0S7K9-F1
#
_cell.length_a   1.000
_cell.length_b   1.000
_cell.length_c   1.000
_cell.angle_alpha   90.00
_cell.angle_beta   90.00
_cell.angle_gamma   90.00
#
_symmetry.space_group_name_H-M   'P 1'
#
loop_
_entity.id
_entity.type
_entity.pdbx_description
1 polymer ?
#
loop_
_entity_poly.entity_id
_entity_poly.type
_entity_poly.pdbx_seq_one_letter_code
_entity_poly.pdbx_strand_id
1 'polypeptide(L)'
;MHRKKALRIVLSFRAGQLYTSSGTQKSSSPERHLSNTLKAAMDARFGTNALDRKIPARGHIISPVLDQNGEVAAAKIRFDFEVPIIVGAGDAIYSITRSHSQESTPRLEKGGFVSAPSVKICCRNAGAVSSFLCSRRGSFPVQLALRPNPHFRISGNEASHEQTIFIAQNGAAGIFCSWLAQQRAVVGNYLLIVAARQFKMLPYALELKDNLEKLGSQLQVVLCLFQGNEEDSTLGCDNVETFCGRVTDYLDISVLPSVRATYVCGSAEFGLDVARRINNQTKANRKQTLGPRFTPVLTSRMPDLRLHVASSVGTPCEHQKRLRFVSRNELAMHNTPGDIWISLKGIIYDISILPSFHPGGEKTLLCRAGLEADDMFDSVHEESFEVESILRGLEIGRLLPSSAGSDQRDQCLEKLVQIQNDLTNSTRFEERPTGSTDQLSRAPPVEIVRCSLIQFLASWSALLDSFSPQQELADALQSAVDAVLASMLKEQQELYEEHFSDLARCARGLQDMFEAREMHAVKIHSVLDSLKADTVGGNKYLTPSTAKKLLGGVKYLLPPTV
;
A
#
# COMPACT_ATOMS: atom_id res chain seq x y z
N MET A 1 34.75 -19.68 9.80
CA MET A 1 34.68 -18.79 8.62
C MET A 1 33.36 -18.90 7.84
N HIS A 2 32.84 -20.11 7.57
CA HIS A 2 31.61 -20.32 6.77
C HIS A 2 30.30 -19.87 7.43
N ARG A 3 30.14 -19.97 8.76
CA ARG A 3 28.92 -19.52 9.47
C ARG A 3 28.74 -18.00 9.46
N LYS A 4 29.80 -17.20 9.66
CA LYS A 4 29.75 -15.72 9.57
C LYS A 4 29.50 -15.26 8.13
N LYS A 5 30.02 -15.97 7.12
CA LYS A 5 29.76 -15.70 5.70
C LYS A 5 28.34 -16.06 5.30
N ALA A 6 27.81 -17.18 5.77
CA ALA A 6 26.41 -17.57 5.57
C ALA A 6 25.44 -16.64 6.29
N LEU A 7 25.76 -16.21 7.52
CA LEU A 7 24.97 -15.22 8.25
C LEU A 7 25.00 -13.86 7.54
N ARG A 8 26.15 -13.41 7.03
CA ARG A 8 26.23 -12.20 6.19
C ARG A 8 25.43 -12.35 4.90
N ILE A 9 25.48 -13.50 4.21
CA ILE A 9 24.70 -13.74 2.99
C ILE A 9 23.19 -13.75 3.31
N VAL A 10 22.77 -14.39 4.40
CA VAL A 10 21.36 -14.42 4.85
C VAL A 10 20.90 -13.04 5.32
N LEU A 11 21.75 -12.28 6.02
CA LEU A 11 21.50 -10.90 6.42
C LEU A 11 21.53 -9.94 5.22
N SER A 12 22.31 -10.22 4.18
CA SER A 12 22.31 -9.48 2.90
C SER A 12 21.11 -9.85 2.03
N PHE A 13 20.61 -11.08 2.08
CA PHE A 13 19.33 -11.48 1.47
C PHE A 13 18.14 -10.89 2.23
N ARG A 14 18.18 -10.85 3.57
CA ARG A 14 17.19 -10.14 4.39
C ARG A 14 17.28 -8.62 4.20
N ALA A 15 18.48 -8.05 4.10
CA ALA A 15 18.67 -6.65 3.77
C ALA A 15 18.20 -6.35 2.34
N GLY A 16 18.43 -7.27 1.39
CA GLY A 16 17.88 -7.22 0.02
C GLY A 16 16.35 -7.28 -0.01
N GLN A 17 15.74 -8.10 0.85
CA GLN A 17 14.28 -8.12 1.07
C GLN A 17 13.77 -6.85 1.76
N LEU A 18 14.52 -6.28 2.71
CA LEU A 18 14.24 -4.96 3.31
C LEU A 18 14.47 -3.80 2.31
N TYR A 19 15.25 -4.02 1.25
CA TYR A 19 15.47 -3.10 0.14
C TYR A 19 14.34 -3.13 -0.90
N THR A 20 13.33 -4.00 -0.77
CA THR A 20 12.22 -4.10 -1.75
C THR A 20 11.16 -3.01 -1.64
N SER A 21 11.38 -1.95 -0.84
CA SER A 21 10.44 -0.82 -0.75
C SER A 21 11.08 0.57 -0.89
N SER A 22 12.35 0.66 -1.31
CA SER A 22 12.96 1.97 -1.55
C SER A 22 13.99 1.92 -2.68
N GLY A 23 13.58 2.40 -3.85
CA GLY A 23 14.45 3.10 -4.80
C GLY A 23 15.80 2.44 -5.10
N THR A 24 15.80 1.45 -6.00
CA THR A 24 17.00 1.13 -6.79
C THR A 24 16.63 0.93 -8.24
N GLN A 25 16.36 2.04 -8.94
CA GLN A 25 16.32 2.02 -10.41
C GLN A 25 17.63 1.49 -11.04
N LYS A 26 18.73 1.39 -10.26
CA LYS A 26 20.05 0.92 -10.70
C LYS A 26 20.58 -0.39 -10.09
N SER A 27 19.88 -1.10 -9.21
CA SER A 27 20.37 -2.40 -8.72
C SER A 27 19.75 -3.58 -9.48
N SER A 28 20.60 -4.47 -9.97
CA SER A 28 20.24 -5.78 -10.51
C SER A 28 19.75 -6.71 -9.39
N SER A 29 18.51 -6.54 -8.91
CA SER A 29 17.93 -7.47 -7.94
C SER A 29 17.38 -8.73 -8.63
N PRO A 30 17.42 -9.91 -7.97
CA PRO A 30 16.89 -11.17 -8.52
C PRO A 30 15.41 -11.09 -8.91
N GLU A 31 14.60 -10.31 -8.18
CA GLU A 31 13.17 -10.12 -8.44
C GLU A 31 12.94 -9.33 -9.73
N ARG A 32 13.78 -8.34 -10.03
CA ARG A 32 13.75 -7.61 -11.32
C ARG A 32 14.11 -8.53 -12.48
N HIS A 33 15.05 -9.46 -12.28
CA HIS A 33 15.38 -10.46 -13.29
C HIS A 33 14.20 -11.40 -13.55
N LEU A 34 13.58 -11.97 -12.50
CA LEU A 34 12.39 -12.81 -12.60
C LEU A 34 11.21 -12.09 -13.26
N SER A 35 10.92 -10.85 -12.85
CA SER A 35 9.86 -10.03 -13.43
C SER A 35 10.13 -9.73 -14.90
N ASN A 36 11.36 -9.38 -15.27
CA ASN A 36 11.75 -9.10 -16.65
C ASN A 36 11.70 -10.37 -17.51
N THR A 37 12.12 -11.52 -16.99
CA THR A 37 12.05 -12.81 -17.69
C THR A 37 10.59 -13.23 -17.93
N LEU A 38 9.72 -13.09 -16.92
CA LEU A 38 8.28 -13.35 -17.05
C LEU A 38 7.62 -12.39 -18.04
N LYS A 39 7.94 -11.09 -17.97
CA LYS A 39 7.45 -10.08 -18.91
C LYS A 39 7.88 -10.41 -20.34
N ALA A 40 9.16 -10.71 -20.56
CA ALA A 40 9.67 -11.11 -21.87
C ALA A 40 9.01 -12.38 -22.42
N ALA A 41 8.74 -13.38 -21.55
CA ALA A 41 8.02 -14.58 -21.94
C ALA A 41 6.55 -14.30 -22.30
N MET A 42 5.88 -13.39 -21.58
CA MET A 42 4.53 -12.94 -21.89
C MET A 42 4.50 -12.10 -23.18
N ASP A 43 5.49 -11.23 -23.39
CA ASP A 43 5.61 -10.39 -24.58
C ASP A 43 5.85 -11.24 -25.83
N ALA A 44 6.70 -12.27 -25.73
CA ALA A 44 6.94 -13.23 -26.80
C ALA A 44 5.69 -14.06 -27.16
N ARG A 45 4.84 -14.36 -26.17
CA ARG A 45 3.67 -15.24 -26.36
C ARG A 45 2.40 -14.48 -26.75
N PHE A 46 2.21 -13.26 -26.25
CA PHE A 46 0.97 -12.52 -26.37
C PHE A 46 1.15 -11.10 -26.95
N GLY A 47 2.34 -10.76 -27.42
CA GLY A 47 2.68 -9.41 -27.85
C GLY A 47 3.00 -8.48 -26.70
N THR A 48 3.63 -7.34 -27.02
CA THR A 48 4.06 -6.31 -26.07
C THR A 48 2.89 -5.46 -25.54
N ASN A 49 1.77 -5.41 -26.28
CA ASN A 49 0.60 -4.65 -25.90
C ASN A 49 -0.33 -5.48 -25.00
N ALA A 50 -0.47 -5.06 -23.74
CA ALA A 50 -1.33 -5.75 -22.78
C ALA A 50 -2.81 -5.79 -23.22
N LEU A 51 -3.27 -4.82 -24.01
CA LEU A 51 -4.64 -4.74 -24.54
C LEU A 51 -4.94 -5.78 -25.63
N ASP A 52 -3.91 -6.40 -26.19
CA ASP A 52 -4.05 -7.46 -27.20
C ASP A 52 -4.14 -8.86 -26.56
N ARG A 53 -3.93 -8.95 -25.23
CA ARG A 53 -4.03 -10.18 -24.43
C ARG A 53 -5.48 -10.49 -24.05
N LYS A 54 -6.34 -10.63 -25.06
CA LYS A 54 -7.78 -10.90 -24.90
C LYS A 54 -8.09 -12.38 -25.12
N ILE A 55 -8.96 -12.90 -24.28
CA ILE A 55 -9.46 -14.27 -24.32
C ILE A 55 -10.92 -14.22 -24.78
N PRO A 56 -11.29 -14.95 -25.85
CA PRO A 56 -12.68 -15.06 -26.26
C PRO A 56 -13.51 -15.79 -25.20
N ALA A 57 -14.69 -15.27 -24.92
CA ALA A 57 -15.66 -15.90 -24.04
C ALA A 57 -17.09 -15.65 -24.52
N ARG A 58 -18.04 -16.44 -24.01
CA ARG A 58 -19.47 -16.21 -24.19
C ARG A 58 -20.08 -15.73 -22.88
N GLY A 59 -20.65 -14.53 -22.90
CA GLY A 59 -21.36 -13.93 -21.77
C GLY A 59 -22.82 -14.37 -21.70
N HIS A 60 -23.30 -14.59 -20.49
CA HIS A 60 -24.67 -14.97 -20.17
C HIS A 60 -25.13 -14.26 -18.89
N ILE A 61 -26.21 -13.49 -18.95
CA ILE A 61 -26.80 -12.89 -17.75
C ILE A 61 -27.49 -14.01 -16.94
N ILE A 62 -27.07 -14.20 -15.69
CA ILE A 62 -27.65 -15.19 -14.77
C ILE A 62 -28.88 -14.59 -14.10
N SER A 63 -28.73 -13.39 -13.54
CA SER A 63 -29.79 -12.70 -12.81
C SER A 63 -29.58 -11.19 -12.87
N PRO A 64 -30.61 -10.42 -13.27
CA PRO A 64 -30.63 -8.98 -13.07
C PRO A 64 -30.99 -8.65 -11.62
N VAL A 65 -30.43 -7.55 -11.12
CA VAL A 65 -30.86 -6.90 -9.88
C VAL A 65 -31.54 -5.60 -10.26
N LEU A 66 -32.81 -5.49 -9.88
CA LEU A 66 -33.65 -4.35 -10.23
C LEU A 66 -33.54 -3.25 -9.16
N ASP A 67 -33.60 -2.00 -9.58
CA ASP A 67 -33.81 -0.88 -8.66
C ASP A 67 -35.30 -0.72 -8.28
N GLN A 68 -35.57 0.32 -7.49
CA GLN A 68 -36.91 0.70 -7.05
C GLN A 68 -37.88 1.06 -8.19
N ASN A 69 -37.36 1.41 -9.37
CA ASN A 69 -38.15 1.74 -10.56
C ASN A 69 -38.37 0.51 -11.46
N GLY A 70 -37.81 -0.65 -11.11
CA GLY A 70 -37.85 -1.87 -11.92
C GLY A 70 -36.79 -1.91 -13.03
N GLU A 71 -35.86 -0.97 -13.05
CA GLU A 71 -34.78 -0.91 -14.03
C GLU A 71 -33.58 -1.77 -13.58
N VAL A 72 -32.80 -2.29 -14.53
CA VAL A 72 -31.64 -3.14 -14.22
C VAL A 72 -30.52 -2.29 -13.60
N ALA A 73 -30.36 -2.38 -12.29
CA ALA A 73 -29.33 -1.67 -11.52
C ALA A 73 -27.97 -2.37 -11.56
N ALA A 74 -27.99 -3.70 -11.60
CA ALA A 74 -26.80 -4.54 -11.70
C ALA A 74 -27.17 -5.89 -12.32
N ALA A 75 -26.18 -6.65 -12.76
CA ALA A 75 -26.38 -8.01 -13.26
C ALA A 75 -25.26 -8.94 -12.80
N LYS A 76 -25.62 -10.17 -12.44
CA LYS A 76 -24.66 -11.29 -12.37
C LYS A 76 -24.50 -11.87 -13.77
N ILE A 77 -23.27 -11.92 -14.26
CA ILE A 77 -22.94 -12.35 -15.61
C ILE A 77 -21.94 -13.49 -15.53
N ARG A 78 -22.27 -14.60 -16.19
CA ARG A 78 -21.36 -15.72 -16.41
C ARG A 78 -20.62 -15.52 -17.72
N PHE A 79 -19.31 -15.75 -17.74
CA PHE A 79 -18.53 -15.88 -18.95
C PHE A 79 -18.01 -17.30 -19.06
N ASP A 80 -18.34 -17.96 -20.17
CA ASP A 80 -17.88 -19.30 -20.51
C ASP A 80 -16.72 -19.20 -21.51
N PHE A 81 -15.60 -19.85 -21.19
CA PHE A 81 -14.41 -19.84 -22.04
C PHE A 81 -14.31 -21.15 -22.82
N GLU A 82 -13.82 -21.05 -24.06
CA GLU A 82 -13.53 -22.23 -24.88
C GLU A 82 -12.39 -23.07 -24.29
N VAL A 83 -11.39 -22.38 -23.72
CA VAL A 83 -10.27 -22.98 -23.00
C VAL A 83 -10.35 -22.55 -21.53
N PRO A 84 -10.29 -23.50 -20.57
CA PRO A 84 -10.31 -23.15 -19.15
C PRO A 84 -9.20 -22.16 -18.80
N ILE A 85 -9.55 -21.14 -18.03
CA ILE A 85 -8.60 -20.14 -17.54
C ILE A 85 -8.15 -20.48 -16.13
N ILE A 86 -6.95 -20.05 -15.74
CA ILE A 86 -6.46 -20.20 -14.37
C ILE A 86 -6.68 -18.87 -13.66
N VAL A 87 -7.49 -18.91 -12.60
CA VAL A 87 -7.83 -17.72 -11.80
C VAL A 87 -7.78 -18.04 -10.31
N GLY A 88 -7.35 -17.07 -9.51
CA GLY A 88 -7.43 -17.12 -8.06
C GLY A 88 -8.59 -16.28 -7.54
N ALA A 89 -9.17 -16.69 -6.41
CA ALA A 89 -10.12 -15.84 -5.68
C ALA A 89 -9.40 -14.57 -5.19
N GLY A 90 -9.78 -13.40 -5.72
CA GLY A 90 -8.97 -12.18 -5.59
C GLY A 90 -8.69 -11.48 -6.92
N ASP A 91 -8.64 -12.24 -8.02
CA ASP A 91 -8.34 -11.67 -9.34
C ASP A 91 -9.57 -10.93 -9.90
N ALA A 92 -9.36 -9.87 -10.70
CA ALA A 92 -10.40 -8.93 -11.17
C ALA A 92 -11.56 -9.57 -11.98
N ILE A 93 -11.46 -10.86 -12.29
CA ILE A 93 -12.49 -11.65 -12.96
C ILE A 93 -13.22 -12.44 -11.86
N TYR A 94 -14.23 -11.82 -11.27
CA TYR A 94 -14.82 -12.36 -10.05
C TYR A 94 -15.73 -13.57 -10.27
N SER A 95 -15.75 -14.44 -9.24
CA SER A 95 -16.42 -15.74 -9.02
C SER A 95 -16.13 -16.89 -10.00
N ILE A 96 -15.55 -17.97 -9.50
CA ILE A 96 -15.27 -19.20 -10.27
C ILE A 96 -16.47 -20.15 -10.15
N THR A 97 -17.00 -20.64 -11.27
CA THR A 97 -17.97 -21.75 -11.24
C THR A 97 -17.26 -23.07 -11.52
N ARG A 98 -17.19 -23.96 -10.52
CA ARG A 98 -16.95 -25.39 -10.79
C ARG A 98 -18.19 -25.98 -11.44
N SER A 99 -18.05 -26.58 -12.61
CA SER A 99 -19.10 -27.45 -13.18
C SER A 99 -19.32 -28.63 -12.25
N HIS A 100 -20.58 -28.87 -11.89
CA HIS A 100 -21.02 -30.09 -11.23
C HIS A 100 -20.82 -31.27 -12.16
N SER A 101 -19.66 -31.94 -12.06
CA SER A 101 -19.44 -33.35 -12.46
C SER A 101 -17.93 -33.61 -12.52
N GLN A 102 -17.28 -33.82 -11.37
CA GLN A 102 -16.18 -34.78 -11.25
C GLN A 102 -15.80 -34.96 -9.78
N GLU A 103 -16.17 -36.12 -9.26
CA GLU A 103 -15.62 -36.72 -8.06
C GLU A 103 -14.13 -37.01 -8.29
N SER A 104 -13.27 -36.04 -8.02
CA SER A 104 -11.88 -36.26 -7.63
C SER A 104 -11.25 -34.92 -7.28
N THR A 105 -10.87 -34.78 -6.02
CA THR A 105 -10.01 -33.73 -5.50
C THR A 105 -8.73 -33.56 -6.34
N PRO A 106 -8.09 -32.38 -6.29
CA PRO A 106 -7.06 -32.25 -5.25
C PRO A 106 -7.44 -31.20 -4.21
N ARG A 107 -6.85 -31.35 -3.03
CA ARG A 107 -6.75 -30.30 -2.01
C ARG A 107 -6.43 -28.96 -2.69
N LEU A 108 -6.97 -27.86 -2.16
CA LEU A 108 -6.35 -26.55 -2.37
C LEU A 108 -4.92 -26.65 -1.81
N GLU A 109 -3.97 -27.05 -2.65
CA GLU A 109 -2.55 -26.88 -2.36
C GLU A 109 -2.33 -25.39 -2.16
N LYS A 110 -1.52 -25.05 -1.15
CA LYS A 110 -1.16 -23.69 -0.73
C LYS A 110 -0.87 -22.81 -1.97
N GLY A 111 -1.86 -22.07 -2.47
CA GLY A 111 -1.74 -21.41 -3.78
C GLY A 111 -3.03 -20.85 -4.40
N GLY A 112 -4.22 -21.35 -4.06
CA GLY A 112 -5.49 -20.63 -4.32
C GLY A 112 -5.93 -20.46 -5.79
N PHE A 113 -5.27 -21.11 -6.76
CA PHE A 113 -5.63 -21.06 -8.17
C PHE A 113 -6.53 -22.24 -8.58
N VAL A 114 -7.48 -22.00 -9.48
CA VAL A 114 -8.37 -23.02 -10.01
C VAL A 114 -8.45 -22.89 -11.54
N SER A 115 -8.44 -24.04 -12.23
CA SER A 115 -8.81 -24.11 -13.65
C SER A 115 -10.33 -23.98 -13.76
N ALA A 116 -10.78 -22.91 -14.41
CA ALA A 116 -12.17 -22.50 -14.47
C ALA A 116 -12.66 -22.48 -15.93
N PRO A 117 -13.62 -23.33 -16.32
CA PRO A 117 -14.26 -23.23 -17.63
C PRO A 117 -15.18 -22.00 -17.72
N SER A 118 -15.56 -21.43 -16.57
CA SER A 118 -16.43 -20.26 -16.52
C SER A 118 -16.18 -19.40 -15.28
N VAL A 119 -16.49 -18.11 -15.42
CA VAL A 119 -16.38 -17.10 -14.37
C VAL A 119 -17.65 -16.22 -14.26
N LYS A 120 -17.74 -15.56 -13.13
CA LYS A 120 -18.86 -15.01 -12.35
C LYS A 120 -19.03 -13.52 -12.03
N ILE A 121 -18.96 -12.57 -12.94
CA ILE A 121 -18.86 -11.17 -12.47
C ILE A 121 -20.22 -10.63 -11.97
N CYS A 122 -20.18 -9.71 -11.00
CA CYS A 122 -21.30 -8.82 -10.74
C CYS A 122 -20.94 -7.42 -11.23
N CYS A 123 -21.75 -6.91 -12.15
CA CYS A 123 -21.52 -5.63 -12.78
C CYS A 123 -22.66 -4.67 -12.42
N ARG A 124 -22.33 -3.48 -11.91
CA ARG A 124 -23.30 -2.40 -11.73
C ARG A 124 -23.56 -1.76 -13.09
N ASN A 125 -24.81 -1.48 -13.43
CA ASN A 125 -25.19 -0.79 -14.65
C ASN A 125 -24.79 0.71 -14.57
N ALA A 126 -23.51 1.02 -14.78
CA ALA A 126 -22.95 2.37 -14.63
C ALA A 126 -21.80 2.65 -15.61
N GLY A 127 -22.11 3.25 -16.77
CA GLY A 127 -21.14 3.58 -17.82
C GLY A 127 -21.22 2.67 -19.05
N ALA A 128 -20.48 2.99 -20.11
CA ALA A 128 -20.68 2.37 -21.43
C ALA A 128 -20.51 0.83 -21.44
N VAL A 129 -19.41 0.32 -20.88
CA VAL A 129 -19.10 -1.13 -20.88
C VAL A 129 -20.07 -1.91 -20.00
N SER A 130 -20.29 -1.46 -18.77
CA SER A 130 -21.18 -2.15 -17.85
C SER A 130 -22.64 -2.10 -18.29
N SER A 131 -23.08 -0.99 -18.89
CA SER A 131 -24.45 -0.88 -19.43
C SER A 131 -24.62 -1.76 -20.67
N PHE A 132 -23.59 -1.82 -21.52
CA PHE A 132 -23.53 -2.78 -22.63
C PHE A 132 -23.70 -4.21 -22.11
N LEU A 133 -23.04 -4.58 -21.01
CA LEU A 133 -23.09 -5.93 -20.44
C LEU A 133 -24.44 -6.23 -19.78
N CYS A 134 -24.99 -5.28 -19.00
CA CYS A 134 -26.26 -5.46 -18.29
C CYS A 134 -27.49 -5.48 -19.20
N SER A 135 -27.39 -4.91 -20.41
CA SER A 135 -28.50 -4.84 -21.37
C SER A 135 -28.60 -6.04 -22.33
N ARG A 136 -27.64 -6.95 -22.32
CA ARG A 136 -27.63 -8.10 -23.25
C ARG A 136 -28.79 -9.03 -22.98
N ARG A 137 -29.35 -9.61 -24.05
CA ARG A 137 -30.32 -10.71 -23.98
C ARG A 137 -29.68 -11.97 -24.57
N GLY A 138 -29.84 -13.10 -23.89
CA GLY A 138 -29.25 -14.36 -24.31
C GLY A 138 -27.73 -14.41 -24.22
N SER A 139 -27.14 -15.34 -24.96
CA SER A 139 -25.68 -15.53 -25.05
C SER A 139 -25.06 -14.51 -26.00
N PHE A 140 -23.94 -13.88 -25.63
CA PHE A 140 -23.24 -12.93 -26.49
C PHE A 140 -21.73 -13.16 -26.48
N PRO A 141 -21.03 -12.98 -27.61
CA PRO A 141 -19.57 -13.05 -27.65
C PRO A 141 -18.95 -11.84 -26.93
N VAL A 142 -17.86 -12.06 -26.22
CA VAL A 142 -17.08 -11.01 -25.55
C VAL A 142 -15.59 -11.37 -25.57
N GLN A 143 -14.73 -10.35 -25.52
CA GLN A 143 -13.29 -10.49 -25.41
C GLN A 143 -12.87 -9.97 -24.04
N LEU A 144 -12.23 -10.82 -23.23
CA LEU A 144 -11.87 -10.50 -21.84
C LEU A 144 -10.35 -10.48 -21.67
N ALA A 145 -9.83 -9.45 -21.01
CA ALA A 145 -8.45 -9.43 -20.56
C ALA A 145 -8.38 -9.88 -19.09
N LEU A 146 -7.46 -10.80 -18.78
CA LEU A 146 -7.19 -11.19 -17.40
C LEU A 146 -6.20 -10.22 -16.77
N ARG A 147 -6.60 -9.54 -15.70
CA ARG A 147 -5.71 -8.75 -14.84
C ARG A 147 -5.68 -9.39 -13.45
N PRO A 148 -4.68 -10.24 -13.15
CA PRO A 148 -4.52 -10.81 -11.82
C PRO A 148 -4.26 -9.71 -10.78
N ASN A 149 -4.80 -9.87 -9.58
CA ASN A 149 -4.58 -8.94 -8.47
C ASN A 149 -3.99 -9.69 -7.27
N PRO A 150 -2.68 -10.04 -7.31
CA PRO A 150 -2.05 -10.85 -6.26
C PRO A 150 -2.21 -10.26 -4.86
N HIS A 151 -2.19 -8.93 -4.75
CA HIS A 151 -2.32 -8.22 -3.48
C HIS A 151 -3.68 -8.45 -2.80
N PHE A 152 -4.73 -8.77 -3.57
CA PHE A 152 -6.09 -8.97 -3.06
C PHE A 152 -6.49 -10.45 -2.95
N ARG A 153 -5.57 -11.40 -3.21
CA ARG A 153 -5.85 -12.83 -3.03
C ARG A 153 -6.07 -13.19 -1.57
N ILE A 154 -7.14 -13.94 -1.31
CA ILE A 154 -7.56 -14.33 0.03
C ILE A 154 -6.72 -15.53 0.47
N SER A 155 -5.90 -15.37 1.51
CA SER A 155 -5.00 -16.43 2.00
C SER A 155 -5.65 -17.38 3.00
N GLY A 156 -6.82 -17.01 3.56
CA GLY A 156 -7.41 -17.69 4.71
C GLY A 156 -6.57 -17.50 6.00
N ASN A 157 -7.12 -18.01 7.10
CA ASN A 157 -6.43 -18.13 8.39
C ASN A 157 -5.67 -19.46 8.43
N GLU A 158 -4.61 -19.50 9.23
CA GLU A 158 -3.76 -20.67 9.48
C GLU A 158 -3.93 -21.21 10.91
N ALA A 159 -4.41 -20.39 11.85
CA ALA A 159 -4.64 -20.81 13.24
C ALA A 159 -6.07 -20.52 13.73
N SER A 160 -6.55 -21.33 14.68
CA SER A 160 -7.94 -21.30 15.18
C SER A 160 -8.31 -20.01 15.94
N HIS A 161 -7.33 -19.26 16.44
CA HIS A 161 -7.55 -17.99 17.13
C HIS A 161 -7.51 -16.79 16.16
N GLU A 162 -7.08 -16.99 14.91
CA GLU A 162 -7.00 -15.90 13.95
C GLU A 162 -8.39 -15.47 13.47
N GLN A 163 -8.51 -14.18 13.17
CA GLN A 163 -9.72 -13.58 12.63
C GLN A 163 -9.39 -12.86 11.33
N THR A 164 -10.29 -13.00 10.35
CA THR A 164 -10.24 -12.27 9.08
C THR A 164 -11.54 -11.50 8.88
N ILE A 165 -11.45 -10.24 8.48
CA ILE A 165 -12.62 -9.41 8.19
C ILE A 165 -12.75 -9.21 6.68
N PHE A 166 -13.96 -9.37 6.17
CA PHE A 166 -14.37 -9.02 4.82
C PHE A 166 -15.37 -7.86 4.88
N ILE A 167 -15.14 -6.80 4.13
CA ILE A 167 -16.02 -5.64 4.05
C ILE A 167 -16.36 -5.40 2.58
N ALA A 168 -17.65 -5.43 2.26
CA ALA A 168 -18.10 -5.35 0.88
C ALA A 168 -19.22 -4.33 0.66
N GLN A 169 -19.25 -3.72 -0.53
CA GLN A 169 -20.37 -2.91 -0.98
C GLN A 169 -21.17 -3.61 -2.10
N ASN A 170 -22.44 -3.91 -1.83
CA ASN A 170 -23.39 -4.52 -2.78
C ASN A 170 -22.81 -5.77 -3.47
N GLY A 171 -22.74 -5.77 -4.80
CA GLY A 171 -22.23 -6.88 -5.62
C GLY A 171 -20.76 -7.23 -5.36
N ALA A 172 -19.99 -6.33 -4.75
CA ALA A 172 -18.63 -6.63 -4.33
C ALA A 172 -18.57 -7.78 -3.32
N ALA A 173 -19.65 -8.07 -2.58
CA ALA A 173 -19.72 -9.21 -1.65
C ALA A 173 -19.50 -10.56 -2.36
N GLY A 174 -19.75 -10.61 -3.67
CA GLY A 174 -19.58 -11.81 -4.49
C GLY A 174 -18.19 -12.41 -4.42
N ILE A 175 -17.13 -11.62 -4.29
CA ILE A 175 -15.77 -12.17 -4.15
C ILE A 175 -15.65 -13.02 -2.89
N PHE A 176 -16.15 -12.53 -1.77
CA PHE A 176 -16.04 -13.17 -0.46
C PHE A 176 -16.99 -14.37 -0.39
N CYS A 177 -18.24 -14.21 -0.82
CA CYS A 177 -19.20 -15.31 -0.89
C CYS A 177 -18.68 -16.46 -1.77
N SER A 178 -18.05 -16.15 -2.91
CA SER A 178 -17.51 -17.19 -3.79
C SER A 178 -16.25 -17.86 -3.24
N TRP A 179 -15.38 -17.13 -2.54
CA TRP A 179 -14.24 -17.75 -1.85
C TRP A 179 -14.70 -18.68 -0.73
N LEU A 180 -15.64 -18.20 0.11
CA LEU A 180 -16.25 -18.97 1.19
C LEU A 180 -16.95 -20.22 0.66
N ALA A 181 -17.69 -20.10 -0.46
CA ALA A 181 -18.40 -21.21 -1.09
C ALA A 181 -17.48 -22.36 -1.50
N GLN A 182 -16.24 -22.05 -1.89
CA GLN A 182 -15.24 -23.04 -2.29
C GLN A 182 -14.57 -23.76 -1.11
N GLN A 183 -14.67 -23.22 0.10
CA GLN A 183 -14.08 -23.85 1.29
C GLN A 183 -14.98 -24.99 1.76
N ARG A 184 -14.38 -26.17 1.97
CA ARG A 184 -15.06 -27.29 2.66
C ARG A 184 -15.18 -27.04 4.17
N ALA A 185 -14.15 -26.42 4.73
CA ALA A 185 -14.07 -25.97 6.11
C ALA A 185 -13.14 -24.75 6.14
N VAL A 186 -13.30 -23.89 7.15
CA VAL A 186 -12.41 -22.74 7.37
C VAL A 186 -11.70 -22.88 8.72
N VAL A 187 -10.55 -22.23 8.87
CA VAL A 187 -9.78 -22.19 10.12
C VAL A 187 -10.01 -20.83 10.77
N GLY A 188 -10.11 -20.76 12.10
CA GLY A 188 -10.38 -19.51 12.79
C GLY A 188 -11.77 -18.95 12.50
N ASN A 189 -11.93 -17.63 12.65
CA ASN A 189 -13.21 -16.96 12.51
C ASN A 189 -13.18 -15.91 11.40
N TYR A 190 -14.34 -15.70 10.78
CA TYR A 190 -14.54 -14.74 9.70
C TYR A 190 -15.71 -13.84 10.03
N LEU A 191 -15.51 -12.53 9.84
CA LEU A 191 -16.56 -11.54 9.95
C LEU A 191 -16.77 -10.90 8.57
N LEU A 192 -17.99 -11.02 8.02
CA LEU A 192 -18.36 -10.44 6.74
C LEU A 192 -19.35 -9.28 6.96
N ILE A 193 -18.90 -8.05 6.72
CA ILE A 193 -19.70 -6.84 6.78
C ILE A 193 -20.13 -6.47 5.35
N VAL A 194 -21.43 -6.43 5.09
CA VAL A 194 -21.98 -6.13 3.75
C VAL A 194 -22.82 -4.87 3.80
N ALA A 195 -22.43 -3.87 3.01
CA ALA A 195 -23.22 -2.67 2.77
C ALA A 195 -24.19 -2.92 1.63
N ALA A 196 -25.49 -2.71 1.86
CA ALA A 196 -26.49 -2.68 0.82
C ALA A 196 -27.53 -1.59 1.07
N ARG A 197 -28.27 -1.19 0.04
CA ARG A 197 -29.40 -0.27 0.23
C ARG A 197 -30.54 -0.95 0.97
N GLN A 198 -30.90 -2.14 0.51
CA GLN A 198 -31.93 -3.03 1.06
C GLN A 198 -31.46 -4.46 0.88
N PHE A 199 -31.95 -5.40 1.70
CA PHE A 199 -31.53 -6.79 1.61
C PHE A 199 -31.84 -7.40 0.23
N LYS A 200 -33.04 -7.14 -0.31
CA LYS A 200 -33.46 -7.60 -1.65
C LYS A 200 -32.57 -7.15 -2.82
N MET A 201 -31.78 -6.10 -2.62
CA MET A 201 -30.86 -5.58 -3.64
C MET A 201 -29.48 -6.24 -3.59
N LEU A 202 -29.20 -7.09 -2.59
CA LEU A 202 -27.95 -7.81 -2.48
C LEU A 202 -27.92 -8.95 -3.52
N PRO A 203 -27.05 -8.91 -4.55
CA PRO A 203 -27.09 -9.92 -5.60
C PRO A 203 -26.80 -11.31 -5.04
N TYR A 204 -25.91 -11.43 -4.05
CA TYR A 204 -25.40 -12.69 -3.52
C TYR A 204 -26.10 -13.16 -2.23
N ALA A 205 -27.36 -12.77 -2.01
CA ALA A 205 -28.10 -13.11 -0.81
C ALA A 205 -28.27 -14.64 -0.61
N LEU A 206 -28.53 -15.40 -1.68
CA LEU A 206 -28.66 -16.86 -1.60
C LEU A 206 -27.31 -17.51 -1.27
N GLU A 207 -26.24 -17.14 -1.99
CA GLU A 207 -24.91 -17.68 -1.71
C GLU A 207 -24.39 -17.31 -0.32
N LEU A 208 -24.81 -16.16 0.21
CA LEU A 208 -24.53 -15.78 1.60
C LEU A 208 -25.23 -16.71 2.60
N LYS A 209 -26.51 -17.02 2.35
CA LYS A 209 -27.28 -17.97 3.19
C LYS A 209 -26.66 -19.37 3.16
N ASP A 210 -26.30 -19.89 1.99
CA ASP A 210 -25.65 -21.20 1.86
C ASP A 210 -24.32 -21.25 2.63
N ASN A 211 -23.55 -20.16 2.62
CA ASN A 211 -22.30 -20.08 3.37
C ASN A 211 -22.51 -20.01 4.88
N LEU A 212 -23.54 -19.30 5.35
CA LEU A 212 -23.90 -19.25 6.77
C LEU A 212 -24.31 -20.64 7.28
N GLU A 213 -25.15 -21.36 6.54
CA GLU A 213 -25.57 -22.72 6.89
C GLU A 213 -24.37 -23.69 6.91
N LYS A 214 -23.46 -23.56 5.93
CA LYS A 214 -22.28 -24.44 5.81
C LYS A 214 -21.22 -24.19 6.87
N LEU A 215 -20.95 -22.93 7.21
CA LEU A 215 -19.81 -22.56 8.07
C LEU A 215 -20.22 -22.31 9.53
N GLY A 216 -21.52 -22.18 9.81
CA GLY A 216 -22.04 -22.05 11.16
C GLY A 216 -21.38 -20.89 11.93
N SER A 217 -20.96 -21.15 13.16
CA SER A 217 -20.38 -20.15 14.07
C SER A 217 -19.03 -19.58 13.62
N GLN A 218 -18.36 -20.18 12.64
CA GLN A 218 -17.09 -19.67 12.11
C GLN A 218 -17.27 -18.45 11.20
N LEU A 219 -18.49 -18.20 10.72
CA LEU A 219 -18.83 -17.06 9.87
C LEU A 219 -19.89 -16.19 10.55
N GLN A 220 -19.50 -14.99 10.95
CA GLN A 220 -20.40 -13.94 11.39
C GLN A 220 -20.66 -12.96 10.25
N VAL A 221 -21.90 -12.50 10.12
CA VAL A 221 -22.30 -11.57 9.06
C VAL A 221 -22.97 -10.35 9.68
N VAL A 222 -22.55 -9.17 9.26
CA VAL A 222 -23.20 -7.89 9.61
C VAL A 222 -23.74 -7.26 8.33
N LEU A 223 -25.05 -7.07 8.25
CA LEU A 223 -25.73 -6.42 7.14
C LEU A 223 -25.99 -4.96 7.47
N CYS A 224 -25.19 -4.06 6.91
CA CYS A 224 -25.41 -2.61 7.01
C CYS A 224 -26.37 -2.16 5.90
N LEU A 225 -27.64 -1.94 6.26
CA LEU A 225 -28.73 -1.60 5.35
C LEU A 225 -29.09 -0.13 5.48
N PHE A 226 -28.87 0.67 4.43
CA PHE A 226 -29.14 2.12 4.45
C PHE A 226 -30.64 2.46 4.49
N GLN A 227 -31.49 1.61 3.90
CA GLN A 227 -32.96 1.72 3.89
C GLN A 227 -33.58 0.39 4.31
N GLY A 228 -32.98 -0.27 5.32
CA GLY A 228 -33.51 -1.52 5.86
C GLY A 228 -34.84 -1.31 6.58
N ASN A 229 -35.73 -2.29 6.46
CA ASN A 229 -36.97 -2.35 7.24
C ASN A 229 -36.85 -3.38 8.38
N GLU A 230 -37.72 -3.33 9.39
CA GLU A 230 -37.75 -4.34 10.47
C GLU A 230 -37.97 -5.78 9.95
N GLU A 231 -38.54 -5.94 8.75
CA GLU A 231 -38.70 -7.24 8.08
C GLU A 231 -37.39 -7.81 7.51
N ASP A 232 -36.34 -6.99 7.30
CA ASP A 232 -35.02 -7.46 6.84
C ASP A 232 -34.23 -8.19 7.95
N SER A 233 -34.70 -8.13 9.21
CA SER A 233 -34.13 -8.79 10.39
C SER A 233 -34.16 -10.32 10.32
N THR A 234 -34.91 -10.90 9.39
CA THR A 234 -35.32 -12.32 9.43
C THR A 234 -34.54 -13.22 8.47
N LEU A 235 -33.21 -13.08 8.39
CA LEU A 235 -32.38 -14.19 7.89
C LEU A 235 -32.45 -15.41 8.83
N GLY A 236 -32.96 -15.22 10.06
CA GLY A 236 -33.30 -16.30 10.99
C GLY A 236 -32.11 -17.13 11.46
N CYS A 237 -30.90 -16.58 11.37
CA CYS A 237 -29.65 -17.22 11.75
C CYS A 237 -29.00 -16.42 12.88
N ASP A 238 -28.61 -17.09 13.97
CA ASP A 238 -27.99 -16.46 15.15
C ASP A 238 -26.66 -15.72 14.84
N ASN A 239 -26.02 -16.03 13.70
CA ASN A 239 -24.76 -15.45 13.27
C ASN A 239 -24.92 -14.25 12.31
N VAL A 240 -26.13 -13.70 12.19
CA VAL A 240 -26.41 -12.53 11.34
C VAL A 240 -26.90 -11.36 12.19
N GLU A 241 -26.18 -10.24 12.12
CA GLU A 241 -26.57 -8.97 12.70
C GLU A 241 -27.06 -8.04 11.58
N THR A 242 -28.13 -7.27 11.83
CA THR A 242 -28.57 -6.21 10.92
C THR A 242 -28.34 -4.85 11.58
N PHE A 243 -27.77 -3.92 10.81
CA PHE A 243 -27.48 -2.56 11.25
C PHE A 243 -28.12 -1.56 10.29
N CYS A 244 -28.91 -0.63 10.82
CA CYS A 244 -29.53 0.44 10.03
C CYS A 244 -28.55 1.60 9.87
N GLY A 245 -27.93 1.73 8.69
CA GLY A 245 -26.97 2.79 8.40
C GLY A 245 -25.87 2.37 7.43
N ARG A 246 -24.86 3.22 7.28
CA ARG A 246 -23.67 2.91 6.47
C ARG A 246 -22.68 2.07 7.29
N VAL A 247 -21.82 1.36 6.58
CA VAL A 247 -20.69 0.64 7.22
C VAL A 247 -19.80 1.59 8.02
N THR A 248 -19.61 2.83 7.57
CA THR A 248 -18.84 3.82 8.34
C THR A 248 -19.45 4.11 9.70
N ASP A 249 -20.79 4.19 9.77
CA ASP A 249 -21.50 4.50 11.01
C ASP A 249 -21.40 3.31 11.97
N TYR A 250 -21.52 2.09 11.44
CA TYR A 250 -21.27 0.86 12.20
C TYR A 250 -19.84 0.79 12.74
N LEU A 251 -18.84 1.13 11.91
CA LEU A 251 -17.44 1.18 12.33
C LEU A 251 -17.16 2.32 13.33
N ASP A 252 -17.95 3.38 13.37
CA ASP A 252 -17.75 4.46 14.35
C ASP A 252 -18.20 4.04 15.77
N ILE A 253 -19.16 3.11 15.87
CA ILE A 253 -19.67 2.60 17.15
C ILE A 253 -19.09 1.24 17.56
N SER A 254 -18.58 0.47 16.60
CA SER A 254 -18.10 -0.91 16.81
C SER A 254 -16.58 -0.98 16.84
N VAL A 255 -16.04 -1.67 17.84
CA VAL A 255 -14.60 -1.95 17.93
C VAL A 255 -14.29 -3.19 17.12
N LEU A 256 -13.51 -3.04 16.05
CA LEU A 256 -13.06 -4.21 15.30
C LEU A 256 -12.06 -5.02 16.12
N PRO A 257 -12.14 -6.37 16.06
CA PRO A 257 -11.20 -7.22 16.78
C PRO A 257 -9.79 -7.18 16.17
N SER A 258 -8.82 -7.77 16.87
CA SER A 258 -7.47 -7.97 16.31
C SER A 258 -7.53 -8.99 15.18
N VAL A 259 -7.11 -8.58 13.99
CA VAL A 259 -7.23 -9.37 12.77
C VAL A 259 -5.88 -9.76 12.18
N ARG A 260 -5.85 -10.88 11.46
CA ARG A 260 -4.76 -11.25 10.56
C ARG A 260 -4.78 -10.39 9.29
N ALA A 261 -5.98 -10.18 8.73
CA ALA A 261 -6.17 -9.39 7.53
C ALA A 261 -7.61 -8.85 7.46
N THR A 262 -7.75 -7.67 6.86
CA THR A 262 -9.03 -7.08 6.46
C THR A 262 -9.05 -6.89 4.95
N TYR A 263 -10.08 -7.40 4.27
CA TYR A 263 -10.26 -7.21 2.84
C TYR A 263 -11.47 -6.32 2.58
N VAL A 264 -11.27 -5.25 1.82
CA VAL A 264 -12.33 -4.31 1.47
C VAL A 264 -12.55 -4.31 -0.03
N CYS A 265 -13.79 -4.50 -0.48
CA CYS A 265 -14.16 -4.49 -1.89
C CYS A 265 -15.41 -3.63 -2.14
N GLY A 266 -15.36 -2.69 -3.08
CA GLY A 266 -16.49 -1.81 -3.38
C GLY A 266 -16.14 -0.68 -4.34
N SER A 267 -16.90 0.42 -4.31
CA SER A 267 -16.49 1.66 -5.00
C SER A 267 -15.26 2.28 -4.34
N ALA A 268 -14.55 3.15 -5.07
CA ALA A 268 -13.37 3.83 -4.52
C ALA A 268 -13.70 4.74 -3.33
N GLU A 269 -14.81 5.48 -3.40
CA GLU A 269 -15.31 6.32 -2.28
C GLU A 269 -15.57 5.47 -1.04
N PHE A 270 -16.34 4.38 -1.19
CA PHE A 270 -16.61 3.44 -0.10
C PHE A 270 -15.32 2.86 0.50
N GLY A 271 -14.40 2.40 -0.36
CA GLY A 271 -13.13 1.82 0.05
C GLY A 271 -12.27 2.78 0.86
N LEU A 272 -12.17 4.03 0.41
CA LEU A 272 -11.43 5.09 1.09
C LEU A 272 -12.05 5.45 2.44
N ASP A 273 -13.37 5.56 2.53
CA ASP A 273 -14.05 5.88 3.78
C ASP A 273 -13.89 4.78 4.83
N VAL A 274 -14.05 3.52 4.43
CA VAL A 274 -13.78 2.36 5.29
C VAL A 274 -12.32 2.35 5.76
N ALA A 275 -11.37 2.55 4.84
CA ALA A 275 -9.95 2.59 5.17
C ALA A 275 -9.63 3.69 6.20
N ARG A 276 -10.21 4.90 6.05
CA ARG A 276 -10.05 6.00 7.01
C ARG A 276 -10.55 5.62 8.40
N ARG A 277 -11.71 4.96 8.52
CA ARG A 277 -12.26 4.54 9.81
C ARG A 277 -11.41 3.48 10.50
N ILE A 278 -10.99 2.45 9.77
CA ILE A 278 -10.11 1.40 10.29
C ILE A 278 -8.76 2.01 10.76
N ASN A 279 -8.19 2.91 9.96
CA ASN A 279 -6.94 3.58 10.30
C ASN A 279 -7.08 4.46 11.55
N ASN A 280 -8.19 5.18 11.71
CA ASN A 280 -8.46 6.01 12.88
C ASN A 280 -8.59 5.19 14.17
N GLN A 281 -9.32 4.07 14.14
CA GLN A 281 -9.37 3.15 15.29
C GLN A 281 -7.98 2.64 15.67
N THR A 282 -7.18 2.25 14.66
CA THR A 282 -5.81 1.76 14.87
C THR A 282 -4.91 2.83 15.50
N LYS A 283 -5.04 4.09 15.07
CA LYS A 283 -4.31 5.22 15.63
C LYS A 283 -4.74 5.54 17.07
N ALA A 284 -6.04 5.53 17.36
CA ALA A 284 -6.57 5.79 18.71
C ALA A 284 -6.03 4.77 19.74
N ASN A 285 -5.81 3.53 19.33
CA ASN A 285 -5.28 2.46 20.18
C ASN A 285 -3.76 2.52 20.39
N ARG A 286 -3.01 3.30 19.60
CA ARG A 286 -1.55 3.41 19.72
C ARG A 286 -1.17 4.65 20.54
N LYS A 287 -0.59 4.44 21.72
CA LYS A 287 0.19 5.50 22.40
C LYS A 287 1.46 5.79 21.60
N GLN A 288 1.46 6.87 20.83
CA GLN A 288 2.60 7.27 20.02
C GLN A 288 3.56 8.09 20.89
N THR A 289 4.67 7.49 21.32
CA THR A 289 5.70 8.17 22.12
C THR A 289 6.73 8.90 21.26
N LEU A 290 6.86 8.50 19.99
CA LEU A 290 7.83 9.02 19.03
C LEU A 290 7.16 9.87 17.96
N GLY A 291 7.86 10.89 17.46
CA GLY A 291 7.38 11.71 16.34
C GLY A 291 7.18 10.87 15.06
N PRO A 292 6.32 11.30 14.11
CA PRO A 292 5.92 10.50 12.96
C PRO A 292 7.10 9.94 12.12
N ARG A 293 8.16 10.73 11.95
CA ARG A 293 9.38 10.36 11.20
C ARG A 293 10.21 9.25 11.84
N PHE A 294 9.93 8.86 13.08
CA PHE A 294 10.68 7.84 13.82
C PHE A 294 9.84 6.61 14.19
N THR A 295 8.59 6.62 13.75
CA THR A 295 7.68 5.49 13.98
C THR A 295 8.14 4.28 13.15
N PRO A 296 8.07 3.06 13.70
CA PRO A 296 8.35 1.86 12.93
C PRO A 296 7.51 1.78 11.65
N VAL A 297 8.07 1.18 10.62
CA VAL A 297 7.43 1.03 9.31
C VAL A 297 7.38 -0.43 8.90
N LEU A 298 6.21 -0.91 8.48
CA LEU A 298 6.03 -2.28 8.02
C LEU A 298 6.58 -2.43 6.60
N THR A 299 7.57 -3.29 6.42
CA THR A 299 8.24 -3.52 5.12
C THR A 299 8.32 -4.99 4.73
N SER A 300 8.25 -5.91 5.68
CA SER A 300 8.46 -7.34 5.45
C SER A 300 7.21 -8.08 4.97
N ARG A 301 6.04 -7.45 5.02
CA ARG A 301 4.75 -8.05 4.62
C ARG A 301 3.80 -6.99 4.07
N MET A 302 2.79 -7.46 3.35
CA MET A 302 1.71 -6.58 2.87
C MET A 302 0.96 -5.97 4.06
N PRO A 303 0.38 -4.77 3.90
CA PRO A 303 -0.52 -4.20 4.88
C PRO A 303 -1.66 -5.16 5.23
N ASP A 304 -2.04 -5.16 6.50
CA ASP A 304 -3.11 -6.03 7.00
C ASP A 304 -4.46 -5.65 6.36
N LEU A 305 -4.65 -4.37 5.99
CA LEU A 305 -5.77 -3.89 5.19
C LEU A 305 -5.45 -4.01 3.69
N ARG A 306 -6.27 -4.78 2.98
CA ARG A 306 -6.20 -4.97 1.53
C ARG A 306 -7.43 -4.34 0.92
N LEU A 307 -7.23 -3.45 -0.05
CA LEU A 307 -8.31 -2.73 -0.70
C LEU A 307 -8.35 -3.07 -2.19
N HIS A 308 -9.53 -3.44 -2.68
CA HIS A 308 -9.83 -3.54 -4.09
C HIS A 308 -11.04 -2.68 -4.42
N VAL A 309 -10.95 -1.90 -5.48
CA VAL A 309 -12.02 -0.98 -5.88
C VAL A 309 -12.50 -1.28 -7.28
N ALA A 310 -13.79 -1.06 -7.51
CA ALA A 310 -14.36 -1.10 -8.84
C ALA A 310 -13.79 0.04 -9.69
N SER A 311 -13.29 -0.31 -10.87
CA SER A 311 -12.97 0.63 -11.94
C SER A 311 -14.26 1.27 -12.45
N SER A 312 -14.61 2.44 -11.90
CA SER A 312 -15.74 3.22 -12.37
C SER A 312 -15.26 4.60 -12.77
N VAL A 313 -15.51 4.97 -14.02
CA VAL A 313 -15.51 6.38 -14.39
C VAL A 313 -16.77 6.95 -13.74
N GLY A 314 -16.65 7.43 -12.50
CA GLY A 314 -17.75 8.18 -11.89
C GLY A 314 -18.19 9.28 -12.86
N THR A 315 -19.50 9.51 -12.96
CA THR A 315 -19.99 10.82 -13.40
C THR A 315 -19.21 11.85 -12.59
N PRO A 316 -18.61 12.89 -13.20
CA PRO A 316 -17.98 13.95 -12.43
C PRO A 316 -18.97 14.36 -11.35
N CYS A 317 -18.59 14.23 -10.07
CA CYS A 317 -19.42 14.77 -9.02
C CYS A 317 -19.66 16.24 -9.39
N GLU A 318 -20.91 16.72 -9.33
CA GLU A 318 -21.25 18.13 -9.59
C GLU A 318 -20.41 19.10 -8.73
N HIS A 319 -19.72 18.58 -7.71
CA HIS A 319 -18.54 19.21 -7.15
C HIS A 319 -17.31 19.04 -8.05
N GLN A 320 -17.33 19.66 -9.24
CA GLN A 320 -16.14 20.40 -9.67
C GLN A 320 -15.95 21.52 -8.66
N LYS A 321 -15.51 21.17 -7.43
CA LYS A 321 -14.83 22.13 -6.57
C LYS A 321 -13.79 22.74 -7.49
N ARG A 322 -13.83 24.06 -7.70
CA ARG A 322 -12.73 24.79 -8.31
C ARG A 322 -11.49 24.33 -7.58
N LEU A 323 -10.73 23.42 -8.20
CA LEU A 323 -9.57 22.81 -7.56
C LEU A 323 -8.65 23.97 -7.22
N ARG A 324 -8.38 24.16 -5.93
CA ARG A 324 -7.53 25.27 -5.49
C ARG A 324 -6.16 25.09 -6.10
N PHE A 325 -5.52 26.20 -6.43
CA PHE A 325 -4.13 26.15 -6.83
C PHE A 325 -3.25 25.98 -5.60
N VAL A 326 -2.36 25.01 -5.66
CA VAL A 326 -1.39 24.65 -4.62
C VAL A 326 -0.01 25.02 -5.15
N SER A 327 0.77 25.72 -4.34
CA SER A 327 2.15 26.09 -4.70
C SER A 327 3.12 24.92 -4.44
N ARG A 328 4.27 24.90 -5.12
CA ARG A 328 5.37 23.96 -4.79
C ARG A 328 5.82 24.10 -3.34
N ASN A 329 5.76 25.32 -2.80
CA ASN A 329 6.02 25.61 -1.39
C ASN A 329 5.08 24.86 -0.46
N GLU A 330 3.79 24.92 -0.73
CA GLU A 330 2.78 24.23 0.08
C GLU A 330 2.96 22.71 -0.06
N LEU A 331 3.08 22.21 -1.29
CA LEU A 331 3.30 20.78 -1.55
C LEU A 331 4.52 20.23 -0.77
N ALA A 332 5.64 20.94 -0.78
CA ALA A 332 6.88 20.56 -0.09
C ALA A 332 6.76 20.40 1.44
N MET A 333 5.70 20.94 2.05
CA MET A 333 5.47 20.80 3.50
C MET A 333 4.81 19.48 3.87
N HIS A 334 4.14 18.81 2.93
CA HIS A 334 3.39 17.57 3.14
C HIS A 334 4.23 16.34 2.80
N ASN A 335 5.36 16.19 3.51
CA ASN A 335 6.35 15.12 3.29
C ASN A 335 6.67 14.29 4.55
N THR A 336 5.68 14.07 5.42
CA THR A 336 5.86 13.41 6.72
C THR A 336 4.99 12.14 6.79
N PRO A 337 5.41 11.06 7.48
CA PRO A 337 4.52 9.92 7.73
C PRO A 337 3.18 10.35 8.33
N GLY A 338 2.08 9.99 7.67
CA GLY A 338 0.73 10.41 8.05
C GLY A 338 0.27 11.76 7.50
N ASP A 339 1.13 12.49 6.80
CA ASP A 339 0.85 13.73 6.06
C ASP A 339 1.68 13.75 4.75
N ILE A 340 1.11 13.13 3.71
CA ILE A 340 1.80 12.82 2.45
C ILE A 340 0.98 13.35 1.29
N TRP A 341 1.46 14.40 0.63
CA TRP A 341 0.89 14.86 -0.64
C TRP A 341 1.83 14.57 -1.80
N ILE A 342 1.28 14.36 -2.99
CA ILE A 342 2.04 14.22 -4.23
C ILE A 342 1.37 14.99 -5.36
N SER A 343 2.14 15.37 -6.36
CA SER A 343 1.62 15.84 -7.65
C SER A 343 1.75 14.73 -8.69
N LEU A 344 0.67 14.48 -9.44
CA LEU A 344 0.69 13.67 -10.65
C LEU A 344 -0.01 14.46 -11.76
N LYS A 345 0.70 14.68 -12.87
CA LYS A 345 0.19 15.35 -14.08
C LYS A 345 -0.43 16.70 -13.76
N GLY A 346 0.17 17.43 -12.80
CA GLY A 346 -0.26 18.74 -12.33
C GLY A 346 -1.47 18.75 -11.38
N ILE A 347 -1.98 17.59 -10.96
CA ILE A 347 -3.03 17.47 -9.94
C ILE A 347 -2.39 17.05 -8.61
N ILE A 348 -2.79 17.69 -7.51
CA ILE A 348 -2.32 17.38 -6.17
C ILE A 348 -3.28 16.41 -5.49
N TYR A 349 -2.70 15.35 -4.92
CA TYR A 349 -3.41 14.31 -4.20
C TYR A 349 -2.93 14.25 -2.75
N ASP A 350 -3.86 14.19 -1.80
CA ASP A 350 -3.57 13.82 -0.41
C ASP A 350 -3.61 12.29 -0.30
N ILE A 351 -2.42 11.68 -0.27
CA ILE A 351 -2.26 10.24 -0.22
C ILE A 351 -1.97 9.73 1.19
N SER A 352 -2.22 10.54 2.23
CA SER A 352 -1.91 10.19 3.64
C SER A 352 -2.58 8.91 4.13
N ILE A 353 -3.66 8.48 3.47
CA ILE A 353 -4.35 7.21 3.76
C ILE A 353 -3.73 6.01 3.06
N LEU A 354 -3.06 6.18 1.91
CA LEU A 354 -2.54 5.08 1.10
C LEU A 354 -1.59 4.15 1.86
N PRO A 355 -0.69 4.60 2.77
CA PRO A 355 0.17 3.70 3.54
C PRO A 355 -0.57 2.56 4.26
N SER A 356 -1.85 2.75 4.60
CA SER A 356 -2.66 1.74 5.28
C SER A 356 -3.01 0.52 4.39
N PHE A 357 -2.98 0.65 3.06
CA PHE A 357 -3.37 -0.42 2.14
C PHE A 357 -2.55 -0.50 0.84
N HIS A 358 -1.54 0.35 0.65
CA HIS A 358 -0.74 0.38 -0.56
C HIS A 358 0.13 -0.89 -0.69
N PRO A 359 -0.02 -1.69 -1.77
CA PRO A 359 0.73 -2.94 -1.92
C PRO A 359 2.25 -2.78 -1.96
N GLY A 360 2.74 -1.64 -2.48
CA GLY A 360 4.18 -1.32 -2.51
C GLY A 360 4.75 -0.80 -1.19
N GLY A 361 3.94 -0.73 -0.13
CA GLY A 361 4.32 -0.25 1.19
C GLY A 361 4.46 1.27 1.30
N GLU A 362 4.65 1.74 2.53
CA GLU A 362 4.75 3.18 2.86
C GLU A 362 6.04 3.82 2.34
N LYS A 363 7.18 3.11 2.39
CA LYS A 363 8.48 3.68 1.99
C LYS A 363 8.50 4.16 0.53
N THR A 364 7.86 3.41 -0.37
CA THR A 364 7.72 3.77 -1.79
C THR A 364 6.95 5.09 -1.96
N LEU A 365 5.89 5.30 -1.18
CA LEU A 365 5.12 6.55 -1.21
C LEU A 365 5.94 7.72 -0.65
N LEU A 366 6.68 7.48 0.43
CA LEU A 366 7.52 8.50 1.05
C LEU A 366 8.66 8.98 0.17
N CYS A 367 9.16 8.16 -0.77
CA CYS A 367 10.21 8.56 -1.70
C CYS A 367 9.88 9.84 -2.48
N ARG A 368 8.60 10.06 -2.81
CA ARG A 368 8.12 11.23 -3.57
C ARG A 368 7.16 12.12 -2.76
N ALA A 369 7.11 11.96 -1.44
CA ALA A 369 6.26 12.78 -0.59
C ALA A 369 6.63 14.26 -0.69
N GLY A 370 5.64 15.12 -0.89
CA GLY A 370 5.79 16.56 -1.11
C GLY A 370 6.41 16.94 -2.46
N LEU A 371 6.41 16.04 -3.45
CA LEU A 371 7.03 16.23 -4.77
C LEU A 371 6.09 15.84 -5.94
N GLU A 372 6.52 16.17 -7.15
CA GLU A 372 5.99 15.58 -8.39
C GLU A 372 6.47 14.11 -8.50
N ALA A 373 5.57 13.20 -8.88
CA ALA A 373 5.81 11.75 -8.79
C ALA A 373 5.47 11.00 -10.09
N ASP A 374 5.27 11.72 -11.20
CA ASP A 374 4.88 11.19 -12.50
C ASP A 374 5.78 10.04 -12.98
N ASP A 375 7.11 10.22 -12.85
CA ASP A 375 8.11 9.26 -13.31
C ASP A 375 8.00 7.90 -12.60
N MET A 376 7.83 7.92 -11.28
CA MET A 376 7.68 6.72 -10.47
C MET A 376 6.30 6.10 -10.67
N PHE A 377 5.26 6.93 -10.75
CA PHE A 377 3.89 6.49 -10.92
C PHE A 377 3.68 5.78 -12.26
N ASP A 378 4.07 6.42 -13.37
CA ASP A 378 3.90 5.86 -14.72
C ASP A 378 4.73 4.57 -14.88
N SER A 379 5.84 4.39 -14.16
CA SER A 379 6.63 3.16 -14.21
C SER A 379 5.96 1.91 -13.62
N VAL A 380 4.92 2.08 -12.79
CA VAL A 380 4.26 0.98 -12.05
C VAL A 380 2.75 0.93 -12.30
N HIS A 381 2.10 2.08 -12.45
CA HIS A 381 0.65 2.23 -12.45
C HIS A 381 0.07 2.67 -13.80
N GLU A 382 0.85 2.57 -14.88
CA GLU A 382 0.39 2.83 -16.24
C GLU A 382 -0.93 2.08 -16.53
N GLU A 383 -1.93 2.82 -17.03
CA GLU A 383 -3.24 2.29 -17.46
C GLU A 383 -4.00 1.45 -16.41
N SER A 384 -4.00 1.86 -15.13
CA SER A 384 -4.86 1.25 -14.10
C SER A 384 -6.07 2.13 -13.74
N PHE A 385 -7.23 1.79 -14.30
CA PHE A 385 -8.50 2.44 -13.97
C PHE A 385 -8.90 2.31 -12.50
N GLU A 386 -8.47 1.24 -11.83
CA GLU A 386 -8.67 1.04 -10.39
C GLU A 386 -7.92 2.11 -9.60
N VAL A 387 -6.63 2.31 -9.90
CA VAL A 387 -5.78 3.31 -9.25
C VAL A 387 -6.29 4.71 -9.54
N GLU A 388 -6.68 5.01 -10.78
CA GLU A 388 -7.31 6.29 -11.12
C GLU A 388 -8.59 6.54 -10.31
N SER A 389 -9.41 5.51 -10.09
CA SER A 389 -10.64 5.62 -9.30
C SER A 389 -10.33 5.97 -7.84
N ILE A 390 -9.27 5.41 -7.26
CA ILE A 390 -8.78 5.76 -5.92
C ILE A 390 -8.28 7.21 -5.90
N LEU A 391 -7.42 7.59 -6.85
CA LEU A 391 -6.81 8.91 -6.92
C LEU A 391 -7.85 10.03 -7.00
N ARG A 392 -8.94 9.85 -7.76
CA ARG A 392 -10.03 10.84 -7.81
C ARG A 392 -10.61 11.18 -6.44
N GLY A 393 -10.71 10.20 -5.54
CA GLY A 393 -11.18 10.39 -4.17
C GLY A 393 -10.17 11.08 -3.24
N LEU A 394 -8.96 11.34 -3.73
CA LEU A 394 -7.83 11.93 -3.01
C LEU A 394 -7.41 13.29 -3.60
N GLU A 395 -8.06 13.77 -4.66
CA GLU A 395 -7.76 15.06 -5.28
C GLU A 395 -8.05 16.23 -4.33
N ILE A 396 -7.07 17.13 -4.17
CA ILE A 396 -7.19 18.31 -3.29
C ILE A 396 -6.87 19.64 -3.98
N GLY A 397 -6.29 19.63 -5.18
CA GLY A 397 -5.92 20.85 -5.88
C GLY A 397 -5.17 20.63 -7.19
N ARG A 398 -4.71 21.73 -7.80
CA ARG A 398 -3.83 21.73 -8.97
C ARG A 398 -2.52 22.43 -8.65
N LEU A 399 -1.42 21.91 -9.14
CA LEU A 399 -0.12 22.54 -8.98
C LEU A 399 -0.08 23.84 -9.78
N LEU A 400 0.43 24.91 -9.16
CA LEU A 400 0.68 26.17 -9.87
C LEU A 400 1.71 25.96 -10.99
N PRO A 401 1.48 26.51 -12.20
CA PRO A 401 2.50 26.54 -13.24
C PRO A 401 3.75 27.27 -12.75
N SER A 402 4.94 26.78 -13.12
CA SER A 402 6.18 27.48 -12.81
C SER A 402 6.20 28.85 -13.48
N SER A 403 6.58 29.89 -12.73
CA SER A 403 6.77 31.24 -13.25
C SER A 403 8.22 31.43 -13.71
N ALA A 404 8.44 32.11 -14.84
CA ALA A 404 9.78 32.45 -15.33
C ALA A 404 10.58 33.20 -14.24
N GLY A 405 11.60 32.55 -13.67
CA GLY A 405 12.44 33.08 -12.59
C GLY A 405 12.39 32.32 -11.24
N SER A 406 11.48 31.36 -11.04
CA SER A 406 11.42 30.54 -9.80
C SER A 406 12.23 29.23 -9.87
N ASP A 407 12.74 28.86 -11.04
CA ASP A 407 13.31 27.54 -11.33
C ASP A 407 14.41 27.10 -10.37
N GLN A 408 15.35 27.99 -10.02
CA GLN A 408 16.45 27.62 -9.11
C GLN A 408 15.98 27.47 -7.65
N ARG A 409 14.96 28.24 -7.21
CA ARG A 409 14.36 28.06 -5.87
C ARG A 409 13.68 26.72 -5.76
N ASP A 410 12.88 26.42 -6.78
CA ASP A 410 12.00 25.28 -6.79
C ASP A 410 12.84 23.99 -6.89
N GLN A 411 13.93 24.01 -7.69
CA GLN A 411 14.94 22.94 -7.71
C GLN A 411 15.64 22.76 -6.35
N CYS A 412 16.00 23.85 -5.67
CA CYS A 412 16.60 23.78 -4.33
C CYS A 412 15.63 23.15 -3.33
N LEU A 413 14.38 23.60 -3.33
CA LEU A 413 13.32 23.08 -2.44
C LEU A 413 13.06 21.60 -2.71
N GLU A 414 12.92 21.21 -3.97
CA GLU A 414 12.74 19.82 -4.38
C GLU A 414 13.84 18.91 -3.85
N LYS A 415 15.12 19.31 -3.99
CA LYS A 415 16.23 18.53 -3.45
C LYS A 415 16.22 18.46 -1.92
N LEU A 416 15.89 19.55 -1.22
CA LEU A 416 15.75 19.55 0.25
C LEU A 416 14.66 18.56 0.71
N VAL A 417 13.52 18.55 0.02
CA VAL A 417 12.43 17.60 0.29
C VAL A 417 12.88 16.17 0.00
N GLN A 418 13.54 15.92 -1.13
CA GLN A 418 14.04 14.59 -1.49
C GLN A 418 15.04 14.05 -0.46
N ILE A 419 15.98 14.88 0.00
CA ILE A 419 16.93 14.50 1.06
C ILE A 419 16.22 14.19 2.37
N GLN A 420 15.19 14.94 2.72
CA GLN A 420 14.43 14.69 3.93
C GLN A 420 13.62 13.38 3.84
N ASN A 421 13.09 13.07 2.66
CA ASN A 421 12.42 11.80 2.37
C ASN A 421 13.42 10.63 2.48
N ASP A 422 14.60 10.77 1.90
CA ASP A 422 15.68 9.79 1.97
C ASP A 422 16.10 9.55 3.43
N LEU A 423 16.26 10.61 4.23
CA LEU A 423 16.56 10.50 5.67
C LEU A 423 15.43 9.78 6.42
N THR A 424 14.18 10.12 6.15
CA THR A 424 13.01 9.48 6.79
C THR A 424 12.98 7.98 6.48
N ASN A 425 13.17 7.60 5.22
CA ASN A 425 13.19 6.19 4.80
C ASN A 425 14.40 5.41 5.32
N SER A 426 15.51 6.11 5.56
CA SER A 426 16.78 5.56 6.07
C SER A 426 16.83 5.42 7.60
N THR A 427 15.91 6.05 8.31
CA THR A 427 15.88 6.06 9.79
C THR A 427 14.71 5.28 10.38
N ARG A 428 13.71 4.94 9.55
CA ARG A 428 12.57 4.09 9.94
C ARG A 428 12.82 2.63 9.62
N PHE A 429 12.73 1.79 10.65
CA PHE A 429 12.89 0.34 10.57
C PHE A 429 11.67 -0.36 11.17
N GLU A 430 11.37 -1.55 10.67
CA GLU A 430 10.25 -2.35 11.14
C GLU A 430 10.45 -2.86 12.56
N GLU A 431 11.64 -3.43 12.82
CA GLU A 431 12.07 -3.79 14.16
C GLU A 431 13.21 -2.88 14.61
N ARG A 432 13.10 -2.31 15.81
CA ARG A 432 14.11 -1.43 16.42
C ARG A 432 14.84 -2.16 17.54
N PRO A 433 16.17 -2.07 17.68
CA PRO A 433 16.88 -2.70 18.80
C PRO A 433 16.34 -2.25 20.16
N THR A 434 16.03 -3.19 21.04
CA THR A 434 15.46 -2.95 22.39
C THR A 434 16.44 -3.22 23.53
N GLY A 435 17.67 -3.65 23.20
CA GLY A 435 18.64 -4.11 24.19
C GLY A 435 18.41 -5.54 24.68
N SER A 436 17.32 -6.19 24.26
CA SER A 436 17.05 -7.59 24.59
C SER A 436 17.90 -8.56 23.76
N THR A 437 18.45 -9.57 24.42
CA THR A 437 19.18 -10.67 23.77
C THR A 437 18.33 -11.45 22.78
N ASP A 438 17.02 -11.56 23.06
CA ASP A 438 16.07 -12.29 22.20
C ASP A 438 15.87 -11.62 20.84
N GLN A 439 16.25 -10.35 20.75
CA GLN A 439 16.14 -9.58 19.51
C GLN A 439 17.40 -9.64 18.66
N LEU A 440 18.55 -10.09 19.16
CA LEU A 440 19.80 -10.13 18.39
C LEU A 440 19.69 -10.92 17.07
N SER A 441 18.79 -11.89 17.00
CA SER A 441 18.54 -12.69 15.78
C SER A 441 17.58 -12.03 14.77
N ARG A 442 16.86 -10.97 15.17
CA ARG A 442 15.81 -10.32 14.38
C ARG A 442 16.03 -8.83 14.14
N ALA A 443 16.71 -8.15 15.07
CA ALA A 443 17.07 -6.75 14.95
C ALA A 443 17.87 -6.49 13.66
N PRO A 444 17.67 -5.33 13.01
CA PRO A 444 18.43 -4.97 11.84
C PRO A 444 19.92 -4.95 12.22
N PRO A 445 20.79 -5.63 11.45
CA PRO A 445 22.22 -5.48 11.62
C PRO A 445 22.59 -4.00 11.59
N VAL A 446 23.53 -3.59 12.43
CA VAL A 446 24.07 -2.22 12.43
C VAL A 446 24.64 -1.85 11.05
N GLU A 447 25.03 -2.82 10.23
CA GLU A 447 25.37 -2.64 8.82
C GLU A 447 24.22 -2.03 8.00
N ILE A 448 22.96 -2.39 8.29
CA ILE A 448 21.79 -1.80 7.62
C ILE A 448 21.66 -0.33 8.02
N VAL A 449 21.80 -0.01 9.31
CA VAL A 449 21.78 1.38 9.80
C VAL A 449 22.87 2.22 9.13
N ARG A 450 24.07 1.66 9.01
CA ARG A 450 25.22 2.30 8.35
C ARG A 450 24.96 2.51 6.85
N CYS A 451 24.48 1.49 6.13
CA CYS A 451 24.17 1.60 4.70
C CYS A 451 23.06 2.63 4.41
N SER A 452 22.03 2.67 5.25
CA SER A 452 20.96 3.67 5.15
C SER A 452 21.50 5.09 5.33
N LEU A 453 22.44 5.30 6.26
CA LEU A 453 23.08 6.61 6.44
C LEU A 453 23.94 7.01 5.23
N ILE A 454 24.66 6.08 4.61
CA ILE A 454 25.46 6.34 3.40
C ILE A 454 24.59 6.89 2.27
N GLN A 455 23.40 6.33 2.06
CA GLN A 455 22.48 6.78 1.01
C GLN A 455 22.02 8.24 1.26
N PHE A 456 21.66 8.56 2.49
CA PHE A 456 21.32 9.94 2.88
C PHE A 456 22.49 10.90 2.66
N LEU A 457 23.70 10.50 3.07
CA LEU A 457 24.92 11.29 2.94
C LEU A 457 25.29 11.57 1.48
N ALA A 458 25.07 10.60 0.58
CA ALA A 458 25.28 10.79 -0.85
C ALA A 458 24.33 11.84 -1.44
N SER A 459 23.03 11.79 -1.10
CA SER A 459 22.05 12.81 -1.52
C SER A 459 22.42 14.19 -0.97
N TRP A 460 22.86 14.26 0.29
CA TRP A 460 23.30 15.50 0.94
C TRP A 460 24.55 16.10 0.27
N SER A 461 25.55 15.28 -0.06
CA SER A 461 26.77 15.71 -0.77
C SER A 461 26.43 16.25 -2.15
N ALA A 462 25.62 15.53 -2.92
CA ALA A 462 25.22 15.95 -4.27
C ALA A 462 24.46 17.29 -4.26
N LEU A 463 23.69 17.56 -3.21
CA LEU A 463 23.03 18.85 -3.01
C LEU A 463 24.07 19.97 -2.79
N LEU A 464 25.08 19.73 -1.96
CA LEU A 464 26.12 20.71 -1.66
C LEU A 464 27.02 21.01 -2.85
N ASP A 465 27.38 19.99 -3.64
CA ASP A 465 28.09 20.16 -4.91
C ASP A 465 27.32 21.09 -5.85
N SER A 466 25.98 21.00 -5.83
CA SER A 466 25.12 21.87 -6.62
C SER A 466 24.96 23.29 -6.07
N PHE A 467 25.37 23.55 -4.82
CA PHE A 467 25.27 24.86 -4.16
C PHE A 467 26.57 25.64 -4.07
N SER A 468 27.73 24.98 -4.13
CA SER A 468 29.03 25.63 -4.00
C SER A 468 30.02 25.07 -5.02
N PRO A 469 30.29 25.78 -6.13
CA PRO A 469 31.41 25.44 -6.99
C PRO A 469 32.79 25.71 -6.33
N GLN A 470 32.84 26.16 -5.06
CA GLN A 470 34.08 26.20 -4.28
C GLN A 470 34.39 24.82 -3.71
N GLN A 471 35.33 24.14 -4.38
CA GLN A 471 35.77 22.77 -4.12
C GLN A 471 36.18 22.52 -2.66
N GLU A 472 36.76 23.52 -1.98
CA GLU A 472 37.21 23.42 -0.58
C GLU A 472 36.09 23.09 0.42
N LEU A 473 34.88 23.61 0.20
CA LEU A 473 33.75 23.39 1.10
C LEU A 473 33.12 22.00 0.94
N ALA A 474 33.05 21.54 -0.30
CA ALA A 474 32.62 20.19 -0.65
C ALA A 474 33.61 19.15 -0.10
N ASP A 475 34.92 19.40 -0.27
CA ASP A 475 35.99 18.54 0.23
C ASP A 475 35.98 18.45 1.77
N ALA A 476 35.82 19.59 2.47
CA ALA A 476 35.73 19.61 3.93
C ALA A 476 34.51 18.83 4.45
N LEU A 477 33.38 18.92 3.75
CA LEU A 477 32.18 18.20 4.12
C LEU A 477 32.29 16.70 3.82
N GLN A 478 32.82 16.33 2.65
CA GLN A 478 33.07 14.93 2.32
C GLN A 478 34.03 14.30 3.33
N SER A 479 35.07 15.02 3.74
CA SER A 479 36.00 14.59 4.79
C SER A 479 35.30 14.38 6.14
N ALA A 480 34.41 15.31 6.53
CA ALA A 480 33.60 15.16 7.74
C ALA A 480 32.68 13.92 7.66
N VAL A 481 32.02 13.72 6.54
CA VAL A 481 31.14 12.56 6.29
C VAL A 481 31.92 11.25 6.38
N ASP A 482 33.10 11.18 5.75
CA ASP A 482 33.96 10.01 5.78
C ASP A 482 34.46 9.70 7.21
N ALA A 483 34.78 10.74 7.99
CA ALA A 483 35.16 10.60 9.39
C ALA A 483 34.03 9.99 10.24
N VAL A 484 32.78 10.42 10.03
CA VAL A 484 31.60 9.82 10.70
C VAL A 484 31.46 8.35 10.33
N LEU A 485 31.54 8.01 9.04
CA LEU A 485 31.41 6.63 8.58
C LEU A 485 32.52 5.73 9.14
N ALA A 486 33.75 6.25 9.22
CA ALA A 486 34.89 5.55 9.82
C ALA A 486 34.70 5.32 11.33
N SER A 487 34.26 6.34 12.07
CA SER A 487 33.96 6.22 13.51
C SER A 487 32.87 5.17 13.77
N MET A 488 31.79 5.20 12.97
CA MET A 488 30.71 4.20 13.07
C MET A 488 31.21 2.78 12.83
N LEU A 489 32.06 2.60 11.82
CA LEU A 489 32.64 1.29 11.52
C LEU A 489 33.51 0.80 12.68
N LYS A 490 34.29 1.70 13.29
CA LYS A 490 35.14 1.39 14.43
C LYS A 490 34.32 0.99 15.67
N GLU A 491 33.34 1.80 16.08
CA GLU A 491 32.45 1.48 17.20
C GLU A 491 31.75 0.13 17.02
N GLN A 492 31.29 -0.15 15.80
CA GLN A 492 30.69 -1.44 15.43
C GLN A 492 31.70 -2.60 15.58
N GLN A 493 32.93 -2.42 15.11
CA GLN A 493 33.97 -3.45 15.21
C GLN A 493 34.33 -3.72 16.66
N GLU A 494 34.55 -2.68 17.47
CA GLU A 494 34.84 -2.80 18.90
C GLU A 494 33.73 -3.56 19.63
N LEU A 495 32.46 -3.19 19.40
CA LEU A 495 31.32 -3.90 19.99
C LEU A 495 31.32 -5.40 19.66
N TYR A 496 31.61 -5.75 18.40
CA TYR A 496 31.63 -7.13 17.95
C TYR A 496 32.91 -7.90 18.32
N GLU A 497 34.02 -7.23 18.58
CA GLU A 497 35.28 -7.88 18.94
C GLU A 497 35.37 -8.09 20.46
N GLU A 498 34.98 -7.08 21.25
CA GLU A 498 35.11 -7.11 22.70
C GLU A 498 33.99 -7.89 23.39
N HIS A 499 32.79 -7.93 22.79
CA HIS A 499 31.58 -8.41 23.46
C HIS A 499 30.81 -9.49 22.70
N PHE A 500 31.44 -10.13 21.69
CA PHE A 500 30.80 -11.22 20.94
C PHE A 500 30.29 -12.36 21.82
N SER A 501 31.01 -12.65 22.91
CA SER A 501 30.67 -13.70 23.87
C SER A 501 29.63 -13.26 24.91
N ASP A 502 29.39 -11.97 25.08
CA ASP A 502 28.40 -11.39 25.99
C ASP A 502 27.23 -10.82 25.19
N LEU A 503 26.23 -11.66 24.97
CA LEU A 503 25.03 -11.31 24.21
C LEU A 503 24.26 -10.12 24.82
N ALA A 504 24.22 -10.00 26.15
CA ALA A 504 23.47 -8.92 26.80
C ALA A 504 24.15 -7.56 26.58
N ARG A 505 25.49 -7.53 26.65
CA ARG A 505 26.27 -6.32 26.36
C ARG A 505 26.23 -5.96 24.88
N CYS A 506 26.28 -6.96 23.99
CA CYS A 506 26.11 -6.75 22.56
C CYS A 506 24.73 -6.16 22.21
N ALA A 507 23.65 -6.70 22.79
CA ALA A 507 22.30 -6.20 22.55
C ALA A 507 22.11 -4.74 23.01
N ARG A 508 22.60 -4.40 24.22
CA ARG A 508 22.59 -3.02 24.71
C ARG A 508 23.44 -2.09 23.85
N GLY A 509 24.65 -2.49 23.48
CA GLY A 509 25.50 -1.66 22.62
C GLY A 509 24.86 -1.38 21.26
N LEU A 510 24.16 -2.35 20.66
CA LEU A 510 23.40 -2.13 19.42
C LEU A 510 22.24 -1.14 19.61
N GLN A 511 21.56 -1.19 20.75
CA GLN A 511 20.53 -0.23 21.11
C GLN A 511 21.11 1.17 21.29
N ASP A 512 22.15 1.33 22.11
CA ASP A 512 22.82 2.61 22.36
C ASP A 512 23.32 3.22 21.03
N MET A 513 23.90 2.37 20.17
CA MET A 513 24.31 2.79 18.84
C MET A 513 23.12 3.33 18.06
N PHE A 514 22.01 2.60 17.99
CA PHE A 514 20.82 3.00 17.25
C PHE A 514 20.21 4.31 17.78
N GLU A 515 20.03 4.44 19.10
CA GLU A 515 19.43 5.61 19.75
C GLU A 515 20.27 6.87 19.53
N ALA A 516 21.60 6.76 19.59
CA ALA A 516 22.49 7.89 19.28
C ALA A 516 22.28 8.42 17.85
N ARG A 517 22.05 7.54 16.87
CA ARG A 517 21.85 7.94 15.46
C ARG A 517 20.46 8.51 15.23
N GLU A 518 19.44 7.99 15.91
CA GLU A 518 18.11 8.58 15.88
C GLU A 518 18.15 10.03 16.38
N MET A 519 18.85 10.29 17.49
CA MET A 519 19.03 11.65 18.01
C MET A 519 19.71 12.57 16.97
N HIS A 520 20.68 12.08 16.20
CA HIS A 520 21.30 12.87 15.13
C HIS A 520 20.31 13.15 13.99
N ALA A 521 19.54 12.14 13.57
CA ALA A 521 18.50 12.30 12.55
C ALA A 521 17.43 13.33 12.95
N VAL A 522 17.02 13.37 14.23
CA VAL A 522 16.11 14.41 14.77
C VAL A 522 16.67 15.81 14.51
N LYS A 523 17.95 16.04 14.83
CA LYS A 523 18.59 17.35 14.65
C LYS A 523 18.70 17.73 13.16
N ILE A 524 19.03 16.78 12.30
CA ILE A 524 19.10 17.01 10.85
C ILE A 524 17.72 17.33 10.26
N HIS A 525 16.67 16.60 10.67
CA HIS A 525 15.31 16.92 10.27
C HIS A 525 14.93 18.35 10.65
N SER A 526 15.29 18.81 11.85
CA SER A 526 15.07 20.19 12.28
C SER A 526 15.81 21.22 11.40
N VAL A 527 17.05 20.93 11.00
CA VAL A 527 17.79 21.78 10.05
C VAL A 527 17.08 21.83 8.70
N LEU A 528 16.69 20.67 8.15
CA LEU A 528 15.97 20.59 6.88
C LEU A 528 14.63 21.32 6.92
N ASP A 529 13.85 21.19 8.00
CA ASP A 529 12.59 21.91 8.18
C ASP A 529 12.79 23.43 8.24
N SER A 530 13.83 23.90 8.95
CA SER A 530 14.19 25.33 8.94
C SER A 530 14.59 25.81 7.55
N LEU A 531 15.36 25.02 6.79
CA LEU A 531 15.78 25.37 5.44
C LEU A 531 14.61 25.40 4.45
N LYS A 532 13.68 24.45 4.54
CA LYS A 532 12.43 24.48 3.76
C LYS A 532 11.62 25.72 4.10
N ALA A 533 11.40 26.01 5.39
CA ALA A 533 10.65 27.18 5.83
C ALA A 533 11.28 28.50 5.35
N ASP A 534 12.61 28.64 5.44
CA ASP A 534 13.36 29.80 4.93
C ASP A 534 13.18 29.95 3.40
N THR A 535 13.26 28.83 2.68
CA THR A 535 13.07 28.79 1.22
C THR A 535 11.65 29.22 0.86
N VAL A 536 10.64 28.73 1.57
CA VAL A 536 9.21 29.05 1.38
C VAL A 536 8.90 30.52 1.71
N GLY A 537 9.49 31.08 2.76
CA GLY A 537 9.23 32.43 3.27
C GLY A 537 9.75 33.60 2.42
N GLY A 538 10.35 33.32 1.25
CA GLY A 538 10.80 34.36 0.31
C GLY A 538 12.03 35.15 0.75
N ASN A 539 12.72 34.72 1.83
CA ASN A 539 13.99 35.31 2.21
C ASN A 539 15.07 34.95 1.18
N LYS A 540 15.94 35.92 0.87
CA LYS A 540 16.95 35.89 -0.20
C LYS A 540 17.52 34.50 -0.49
N TYR A 541 17.34 34.09 -1.74
CA TYR A 541 17.95 32.93 -2.37
C TYR A 541 19.45 32.82 -2.03
N LEU A 542 19.92 31.58 -1.82
CA LEU A 542 21.33 31.17 -1.85
C LEU A 542 22.27 32.16 -1.14
N THR A 543 22.15 32.21 0.18
CA THR A 543 23.13 32.94 1.00
C THR A 543 24.25 31.98 1.46
N PRO A 544 25.48 32.47 1.69
CA PRO A 544 26.50 31.71 2.44
C PRO A 544 25.98 31.20 3.80
N SER A 545 24.94 31.82 4.35
CA SER A 545 24.23 31.37 5.54
C SER A 545 23.48 30.04 5.34
N THR A 546 22.88 29.78 4.18
CA THR A 546 22.25 28.48 3.85
C THR A 546 23.26 27.35 3.80
N ALA A 547 24.39 27.58 3.10
CA ALA A 547 25.50 26.62 3.07
C ALA A 547 26.07 26.40 4.48
N LYS A 548 26.24 27.45 5.28
CA LYS A 548 26.66 27.37 6.68
C LYS A 548 25.68 26.61 7.57
N LYS A 549 24.37 26.76 7.37
CA LYS A 549 23.33 25.98 8.08
C LYS A 549 23.37 24.50 7.68
N LEU A 550 23.52 24.19 6.39
CA LEU A 550 23.70 22.81 5.91
C LEU A 550 24.97 22.17 6.51
N LEU A 551 26.10 22.88 6.52
CA LEU A 551 27.33 22.45 7.19
C LEU A 551 27.14 22.26 8.69
N GLY A 552 26.39 23.16 9.34
CA GLY A 552 25.99 23.02 10.74
C GLY A 552 25.15 21.77 11.00
N GLY A 553 24.34 21.34 10.03
CA GLY A 553 23.62 20.06 10.07
C GLY A 553 24.56 18.86 10.13
N VAL A 554 25.66 18.87 9.37
CA VAL A 554 26.67 17.81 9.40
C VAL A 554 27.42 17.77 10.74
N LYS A 555 27.55 18.88 11.45
CA LYS A 555 28.11 18.87 12.83
C LYS A 555 27.31 17.99 13.78
N TYR A 556 26.01 17.80 13.55
CA TYR A 556 25.21 16.87 14.35
C TYR A 556 25.45 15.41 14.00
N LEU A 557 26.07 15.11 12.86
CA LEU A 557 26.51 13.77 12.51
C LEU A 557 27.89 13.46 13.07
N LEU A 558 28.69 14.49 13.35
CA LEU A 558 30.03 14.40 13.91
C LEU A 558 29.99 14.19 15.44
N PRO A 559 30.93 13.40 16.00
CA PRO A 559 31.11 13.35 17.44
C PRO A 559 31.53 14.73 17.98
N PRO A 560 31.24 15.08 19.26
CA PRO A 560 31.47 16.41 19.83
C PRO A 560 32.92 16.92 19.78
N THR A 561 33.87 16.01 19.52
CA THR A 561 35.31 16.24 19.50
C THR A 561 35.83 16.74 18.14
N VAL A 562 34.96 16.87 17.12
CA VAL A 562 35.24 17.37 15.76
C VAL A 562 34.31 18.53 15.45
#